data_AF-A0AAV2IW37-F1
#
_entry.id   AF-A0AAV2IW37-F1
#
_cell.length_a   1.000
_cell.length_b   1.000
_cell.length_c   1.000
_cell.angle_alpha   90.00
_cell.angle_beta   90.00
_cell.angle_gamma   90.00
#
_symmetry.space_group_name_H-M   'P 1'
#
loop_
_entity.id
_entity.type
_entity.pdbx_description
1 polymer ?
#
loop_
_entity_poly.entity_id
_entity_poly.type
_entity_poly.pdbx_seq_one_letter_code
_entity_poly.pdbx_strand_id
1 'polypeptide(L)'
;MESVESPARGADYLDQTLRLLQERTHHVHKRSLNATDLLTEEELKSLVEITGCAARVRLPNCRTTPNVNKYRTATSVCNNLQSPRLGASNTPFTRWFPAEYDDGISQPKGWNNRNMNNFLLPLVRQVSNNILATTDAGVINDRELTHMVTLFGQWNDHDLTFTPFSPSISSYSNGINCDSSM
;
A
#
# COMPACT_ATOMS: atom_id res chain seq x y z
N MET A 1 13.97 12.58 -11.24
CA MET A 1 12.83 11.65 -11.10
C MET A 1 13.03 10.98 -9.75
N GLU A 2 12.19 11.26 -8.75
CA GLU A 2 12.25 10.51 -7.49
C GLU A 2 11.95 9.04 -7.77
N SER A 3 12.73 8.13 -7.20
CA SER A 3 12.49 6.69 -7.33
C SER A 3 11.21 6.26 -6.59
N VAL A 4 10.52 5.24 -7.11
CA VAL A 4 9.34 4.62 -6.49
C VAL A 4 9.68 3.96 -5.13
N GLU A 5 10.96 3.69 -4.87
CA GLU A 5 11.47 3.16 -3.61
C GLU A 5 11.35 4.14 -2.43
N SER A 6 11.46 5.44 -2.69
CA SER A 6 11.41 6.47 -1.64
C SER A 6 10.05 6.50 -0.90
N PRO A 7 8.88 6.49 -1.58
CA PRO A 7 7.59 6.40 -0.91
C PRO A 7 7.41 5.15 -0.04
N ALA A 8 7.72 3.96 -0.58
CA ALA A 8 7.54 2.69 0.13
C ALA A 8 8.42 2.63 1.40
N ARG A 9 9.68 3.06 1.29
CA ARG A 9 10.60 3.15 2.43
C ARG A 9 10.10 4.08 3.53
N GLY A 10 9.55 5.24 3.15
CA GLY A 10 9.02 6.19 4.13
C GLY A 10 7.81 5.62 4.87
N ALA A 11 6.93 4.91 4.15
CA ALA A 11 5.80 4.20 4.75
C ALA A 11 6.26 3.11 5.72
N ASP A 12 7.27 2.30 5.35
CA ASP A 12 7.85 1.29 6.24
C ASP A 12 8.40 1.91 7.52
N TYR A 13 9.15 3.01 7.42
CA TYR A 13 9.71 3.68 8.59
C TYR A 13 8.61 4.21 9.51
N LEU A 14 7.54 4.79 8.96
CA LEU A 14 6.42 5.26 9.75
C LEU A 14 5.70 4.11 10.45
N ASP A 15 5.36 3.05 9.71
CA ASP A 15 4.68 1.87 10.25
C ASP A 15 5.49 1.21 11.37
N GLN A 16 6.79 0.99 11.15
CA GLN A 16 7.66 0.41 12.18
C GLN A 16 7.84 1.31 13.40
N THR A 17 7.91 2.63 13.21
CA THR A 17 7.99 3.55 14.36
C THR A 17 6.72 3.49 15.19
N LEU A 18 5.54 3.49 14.55
CA LEU A 18 4.26 3.37 15.24
C LEU A 18 4.11 2.02 15.94
N ARG A 19 4.57 0.92 15.33
CA ARG A 19 4.59 -0.41 15.98
C ARG A 19 5.42 -0.42 17.26
N LEU A 20 6.64 0.11 17.21
CA LEU A 20 7.53 0.16 18.38
C LEU A 20 6.95 1.05 19.50
N LEU A 21 6.28 2.14 19.14
CA LEU A 21 5.54 2.96 20.09
C LEU A 21 4.39 2.16 20.72
N GLN A 22 3.58 1.47 19.92
CA GLN A 22 2.47 0.62 20.39
C GLN A 22 2.93 -0.46 21.37
N GLU A 23 4.03 -1.16 21.05
CA GLU A 23 4.59 -2.20 21.91
C GLU A 23 5.01 -1.63 23.27
N ARG A 24 5.70 -0.49 23.27
CA ARG A 24 6.15 0.15 24.50
C ARG A 24 4.98 0.64 25.35
N THR A 25 3.89 1.05 24.73
CA THR A 25 2.75 1.64 25.44
C THR A 25 1.87 0.58 26.07
N HIS A 26 1.71 -0.59 25.44
CA HIS A 26 1.12 -1.76 26.08
C HIS A 26 1.89 -2.21 27.33
N HIS A 27 3.22 -2.01 27.37
CA HIS A 27 4.01 -2.30 28.57
C HIS A 27 3.78 -1.29 29.71
N VAL A 28 3.53 -0.02 29.38
CA VAL A 28 3.39 1.07 30.37
C VAL A 28 1.93 1.24 30.83
N HIS A 29 0.97 1.00 29.95
CA HIS A 29 -0.45 1.20 30.21
C HIS A 29 -1.24 -0.09 30.04
N LYS A 30 -2.01 -0.47 31.07
CA LYS A 30 -2.89 -1.65 31.04
C LYS A 30 -4.12 -1.49 30.13
N ARG A 31 -4.44 -0.27 29.70
CA ARG A 31 -5.54 0.00 28.75
C ARG A 31 -5.00 -0.02 27.32
N SER A 32 -5.79 -0.51 26.38
CA SER A 32 -5.47 -0.41 24.95
C SER A 32 -5.57 1.04 24.51
N LEU A 33 -4.45 1.65 24.12
CA LEU A 33 -4.38 2.96 23.47
C LEU A 33 -3.78 2.79 22.08
N ASN A 34 -4.19 3.59 21.10
CA ASN A 34 -3.45 3.64 19.83
C ASN A 34 -2.14 4.42 20.02
N ALA A 35 -1.11 4.05 19.28
CA ALA A 35 0.20 4.70 19.35
C ALA A 35 0.11 6.19 19.07
N THR A 36 -0.77 6.59 18.15
CA THR A 36 -1.01 7.99 17.79
C THR A 36 -1.71 8.79 18.88
N ASP A 37 -2.49 8.15 19.76
CA ASP A 37 -3.21 8.85 20.85
C ASP A 37 -2.26 9.39 21.93
N LEU A 38 -1.00 8.97 21.89
CA LEU A 38 0.05 9.33 22.83
C LEU A 38 1.01 10.38 22.28
N LEU A 39 0.88 10.72 21.00
CA LEU A 39 1.68 11.72 20.34
C LEU A 39 0.92 13.04 20.29
N THR A 40 1.60 14.12 20.62
CA THR A 40 1.12 15.47 20.31
C THR A 40 1.08 15.70 18.80
N GLU A 41 0.35 16.73 18.36
CA GLU A 41 0.29 17.10 16.94
C GLU A 41 1.68 17.45 16.39
N GLU A 42 2.51 18.12 17.20
CA GLU A 42 3.88 18.46 16.85
C GLU A 42 4.76 17.22 16.67
N GLU A 43 4.68 16.26 17.60
CA GLU A 43 5.42 14.99 17.51
C GLU A 43 4.98 14.18 16.29
N LEU A 44 3.67 14.11 16.03
CA LEU A 44 3.14 13.42 14.85
C LEU A 44 3.64 14.08 13.57
N LYS A 45 3.65 15.42 13.51
CA LYS A 45 4.18 16.18 12.37
C LYS A 45 5.68 15.91 12.16
N SER A 46 6.48 15.97 13.23
CA SER A 46 7.90 15.64 13.16
C SER A 46 8.13 14.19 12.72
N LEU A 47 7.33 13.25 13.21
CA LEU A 47 7.41 11.85 12.83
C LEU A 47 7.18 11.67 11.32
N VAL A 48 6.10 12.22 10.77
CA VAL A 48 5.81 12.08 9.33
C VAL A 48 6.81 12.82 8.44
N GLU A 49 7.43 13.89 8.95
CA GLU A 49 8.51 14.60 8.25
C GLU A 49 9.80 13.77 8.21
N ILE A 50 10.22 13.23 9.35
CA ILE A 50 11.47 12.45 9.49
C ILE A 50 11.38 11.12 8.72
N THR A 51 10.22 10.47 8.72
CA THR A 51 10.01 9.23 7.94
C THR A 51 9.91 9.49 6.44
N GLY A 52 9.66 10.74 6.01
CA GLY A 52 9.48 11.11 4.61
C GLY A 52 8.07 10.88 4.08
N CYS A 53 7.12 10.43 4.91
CA CYS A 53 5.71 10.30 4.53
C CYS A 53 5.05 11.64 4.20
N ALA A 54 5.46 12.73 4.87
CA ALA A 54 4.90 14.06 4.69
C ALA A 54 5.00 14.56 3.23
N ALA A 55 6.09 14.19 2.53
CA ALA A 55 6.32 14.60 1.14
C ALA A 55 5.22 14.13 0.18
N ARG A 56 4.51 13.05 0.52
CA ARG A 56 3.46 12.44 -0.31
C ARG A 56 2.11 13.14 -0.16
N VAL A 57 1.87 13.78 0.98
CA VAL A 57 0.60 14.47 1.29
C VAL A 57 0.69 16.00 1.22
N ARG A 58 1.90 16.58 1.30
CA ARG A 58 2.10 18.04 1.26
C ARG A 58 1.58 18.66 -0.04
N LEU A 59 0.72 19.67 0.06
CA LEU A 59 0.18 20.39 -1.09
C LEU A 59 1.29 21.16 -1.86
N PRO A 60 1.48 20.90 -3.16
CA PRO A 60 2.42 21.64 -3.99
C PRO A 60 1.81 22.96 -4.48
N ASN A 61 2.67 23.94 -4.83
CA ASN A 61 2.25 25.17 -5.49
C ASN A 61 2.36 25.03 -7.01
N CYS A 62 1.23 25.07 -7.71
CA CYS A 62 1.20 24.92 -9.17
C CYS A 62 1.74 26.14 -9.94
N ARG A 63 1.79 27.33 -9.32
CA ARG A 63 2.28 28.54 -9.98
C ARG A 63 3.78 28.49 -10.30
N THR A 64 4.52 27.70 -9.53
CA THR A 64 5.97 27.52 -9.71
C THR A 64 6.32 26.39 -10.66
N THR A 65 5.33 25.63 -11.16
CA THR A 65 5.55 24.51 -12.07
C THR A 65 5.69 25.01 -13.51
N PRO A 66 6.85 24.84 -14.17
CA PRO A 66 7.05 25.32 -15.53
C PRO A 66 6.08 24.65 -16.51
N ASN A 67 5.52 25.44 -17.44
CA ASN A 67 4.65 24.96 -18.52
C ASN A 67 3.42 24.14 -18.08
N VAL A 68 2.98 24.27 -16.82
CA VAL A 68 1.85 23.50 -16.27
C VAL A 68 0.53 23.72 -17.03
N ASN A 69 0.39 24.86 -17.71
CA ASN A 69 -0.77 25.19 -18.54
C ASN A 69 -0.66 24.69 -20.00
N LYS A 70 0.47 24.08 -20.38
CA LYS A 70 0.75 23.66 -21.77
C LYS A 70 0.92 22.15 -21.90
N TYR A 71 1.54 21.52 -20.90
CA TYR A 71 1.84 20.09 -20.91
C TYR A 71 1.49 19.45 -19.57
N ARG A 72 1.20 18.15 -19.60
CA ARG A 72 1.07 17.34 -18.39
C ARG A 72 2.43 17.25 -17.70
N THR A 73 2.43 17.28 -16.38
CA THR A 73 3.63 16.92 -15.61
C THR A 73 3.80 15.40 -15.63
N ALA A 74 5.05 14.91 -15.58
CA ALA A 74 5.32 13.47 -15.56
C ALA A 74 4.71 12.76 -14.34
N THR A 75 4.48 13.49 -13.25
CA THR A 75 3.86 12.97 -12.02
C THR A 75 2.36 13.22 -11.95
N SER A 76 1.76 13.87 -12.96
CA SER A 76 0.36 14.34 -12.96
C SER A 76 0.00 15.35 -11.84
N VAL A 77 1.00 15.83 -11.08
CA VAL A 77 0.82 16.94 -10.13
C VAL A 77 0.33 18.18 -10.88
N CYS A 78 -0.64 18.87 -10.28
CA CYS A 78 -1.31 20.06 -10.82
C CYS A 78 -2.21 19.79 -12.05
N ASN A 79 -2.56 18.54 -12.35
CA ASN A 79 -3.60 18.26 -13.32
C ASN A 79 -4.96 18.83 -12.88
N ASN A 80 -5.28 18.71 -11.59
CA ASN A 80 -6.41 19.40 -10.96
C ASN A 80 -5.92 20.62 -10.17
N LEU A 81 -6.38 21.82 -10.52
CA LEU A 81 -5.91 23.06 -9.89
C LEU A 81 -6.43 23.28 -8.47
N GLN A 82 -7.58 22.69 -8.11
CA GLN A 82 -8.17 22.80 -6.78
C GLN A 82 -7.57 21.76 -5.82
N SER A 83 -7.26 20.57 -6.33
CA SER A 83 -6.60 19.48 -5.61
C SER A 83 -5.38 18.99 -6.39
N PRO A 84 -4.21 19.66 -6.25
CA PRO A 84 -3.03 19.42 -7.09
C PRO A 84 -2.46 17.99 -7.08
N ARG A 85 -2.84 17.15 -6.12
CA ARG A 85 -2.39 15.76 -6.02
C ARG A 85 -3.41 14.73 -6.49
N LEU A 86 -4.61 15.15 -6.90
CA LEU A 86 -5.63 14.23 -7.37
C LEU A 86 -5.15 13.55 -8.66
N GLY A 87 -4.95 12.23 -8.60
CA GLY A 87 -4.41 11.44 -9.72
C GLY A 87 -2.89 11.58 -9.92
N ALA A 88 -2.17 12.17 -8.96
CA ALA A 88 -0.71 12.25 -9.01
C ALA A 88 -0.06 10.91 -8.62
N SER A 89 1.06 10.57 -9.25
CA SER A 89 1.82 9.36 -8.90
C SER A 89 2.39 9.45 -7.49
N ASN A 90 2.71 8.28 -6.90
CA ASN A 90 3.22 8.16 -5.53
C ASN A 90 2.31 8.82 -4.47
N THR A 91 1.00 8.71 -4.65
CA THR A 91 -0.01 9.07 -3.65
C THR A 91 -0.79 7.82 -3.25
N PRO A 92 -1.36 7.77 -2.03
CA PRO A 92 -2.13 6.60 -1.59
C PRO A 92 -3.37 6.40 -2.47
N PHE A 93 -3.76 5.13 -2.67
CA PHE A 93 -5.01 4.82 -3.34
C PHE A 93 -6.21 5.41 -2.61
N THR A 94 -7.20 5.86 -3.39
CA THR A 94 -8.49 6.27 -2.84
C THR A 94 -9.23 5.03 -2.33
N ARG A 95 -9.72 5.09 -1.09
CA ARG A 95 -10.56 4.03 -0.52
C ARG A 95 -12.04 4.36 -0.75
N TRP A 96 -12.74 3.52 -1.50
CA TRP A 96 -14.20 3.64 -1.68
C TRP A 96 -14.99 3.09 -0.49
N PHE A 97 -14.39 2.17 0.26
CA PHE A 97 -14.90 1.63 1.51
C PHE A 97 -13.82 1.68 2.59
N PRO A 98 -14.20 1.68 3.89
CA PRO A 98 -13.25 1.55 4.99
C PRO A 98 -12.35 0.32 4.82
N ALA A 99 -11.10 0.42 5.29
CA ALA A 99 -10.18 -0.71 5.28
C ALA A 99 -10.61 -1.76 6.31
N GLU A 100 -10.41 -3.04 6.00
CA GLU A 100 -10.68 -4.14 6.92
C GLU A 100 -9.42 -4.98 7.16
N TYR A 101 -8.83 -4.80 8.34
CA TYR A 101 -7.65 -5.52 8.80
C TYR A 101 -7.99 -6.43 9.98
N ASP A 102 -7.11 -7.38 10.29
CA ASP A 102 -7.27 -8.28 11.42
C ASP A 102 -7.21 -7.50 12.74
N ASP A 103 -6.19 -6.67 12.93
CA ASP A 103 -6.07 -5.78 14.08
C ASP A 103 -6.86 -4.46 13.92
N GLY A 104 -7.55 -4.27 12.80
CA GLY A 104 -8.22 -3.02 12.46
C GLY A 104 -7.30 -1.90 11.96
N ILE A 105 -5.99 -2.15 11.83
CA ILE A 105 -4.98 -1.15 11.48
C ILE A 105 -4.18 -1.56 10.24
N SER A 106 -3.42 -2.67 10.30
CA SER A 106 -2.51 -3.06 9.21
C SER A 106 -2.30 -4.57 9.04
N GLN A 107 -2.59 -5.41 10.04
CA GLN A 107 -2.44 -6.85 9.89
C GLN A 107 -3.45 -7.42 8.90
N PRO A 108 -3.02 -8.17 7.87
CA PRO A 108 -3.96 -8.77 6.92
C PRO A 108 -4.84 -9.81 7.60
N LYS A 109 -6.08 -9.94 7.11
CA LYS A 109 -7.00 -10.98 7.60
C LYS A 109 -6.36 -12.37 7.45
N GLY A 110 -6.48 -13.18 8.49
CA GLY A 110 -5.86 -14.52 8.55
C GLY A 110 -4.51 -14.56 9.26
N TRP A 111 -3.97 -13.41 9.68
CA TRP A 111 -2.70 -13.34 10.43
C TRP A 111 -2.75 -14.08 11.77
N ASN A 112 -3.81 -13.89 12.57
CA ASN A 112 -3.90 -14.43 13.94
C ASN A 112 -4.74 -15.72 14.06
N ASN A 113 -4.99 -16.47 12.97
CA ASN A 113 -5.83 -17.69 12.98
C ASN A 113 -7.19 -17.54 13.71
N ARG A 114 -7.82 -16.37 13.57
CA ARG A 114 -9.14 -16.08 14.18
C ARG A 114 -10.28 -16.25 13.18
N ASN A 115 -11.47 -16.49 13.71
CA ASN A 115 -12.67 -16.61 12.88
C ASN A 115 -13.11 -15.25 12.33
N MET A 116 -13.40 -15.21 11.03
CA MET A 116 -14.05 -14.13 10.30
C MET A 116 -15.47 -14.58 9.97
N ASN A 117 -16.49 -13.87 10.47
CA ASN A 117 -17.90 -14.23 10.27
C ASN A 117 -18.20 -15.71 10.65
N ASN A 118 -17.66 -16.17 11.78
CA ASN A 118 -17.77 -17.55 12.28
C ASN A 118 -16.96 -18.63 11.52
N PHE A 119 -16.09 -18.25 10.57
CA PHE A 119 -15.25 -19.21 9.82
C PHE A 119 -13.76 -18.85 9.85
N LEU A 120 -12.89 -19.85 9.84
CA LEU A 120 -11.48 -19.63 9.54
C LEU A 120 -11.31 -19.36 8.05
N LEU A 121 -10.49 -18.37 7.70
CA LEU A 121 -10.12 -18.15 6.30
C LEU A 121 -9.24 -19.32 5.81
N PRO A 122 -9.52 -19.88 4.62
CA PRO A 122 -8.68 -20.94 4.07
C PRO A 122 -7.31 -20.40 3.66
N LEU A 123 -6.32 -21.29 3.60
CA LEU A 123 -5.02 -20.94 3.01
C LEU A 123 -5.20 -20.56 1.54
N VAL A 124 -4.58 -19.45 1.12
CA VAL A 124 -4.65 -18.98 -0.27
C VAL A 124 -4.20 -20.05 -1.28
N ARG A 125 -3.20 -20.87 -0.93
CA ARG A 125 -2.73 -21.98 -1.76
C ARG A 125 -3.75 -23.10 -1.87
N GLN A 126 -4.51 -23.38 -0.82
CA GLN A 126 -5.57 -24.38 -0.84
C GLN A 126 -6.72 -23.95 -1.76
N VAL A 127 -7.10 -22.66 -1.72
CA VAL A 127 -8.09 -22.09 -2.64
C VAL A 127 -7.61 -22.23 -4.09
N SER A 128 -6.36 -21.85 -4.37
CA SER A 128 -5.75 -22.00 -5.70
C SER A 128 -5.79 -23.45 -6.20
N ASN A 129 -5.35 -24.40 -5.37
CA ASN A 129 -5.30 -25.82 -5.73
C ASN A 129 -6.67 -26.45 -5.94
N ASN A 130 -7.67 -26.06 -5.13
CA ASN A 130 -8.97 -26.74 -5.12
C ASN A 130 -9.99 -26.11 -6.07
N ILE A 131 -9.85 -24.82 -6.40
CA ILE A 131 -10.86 -24.08 -7.17
C ILE A 131 -10.32 -23.61 -8.52
N LEU A 132 -9.08 -23.08 -8.57
CA LEU A 132 -8.54 -22.45 -9.77
C LEU A 132 -7.61 -23.37 -10.58
N ALA A 133 -7.30 -24.56 -10.07
CA ALA A 133 -6.40 -25.49 -10.75
C ALA A 133 -6.98 -25.94 -12.10
N THR A 134 -6.17 -25.84 -13.14
CA THR A 134 -6.47 -26.34 -14.47
C THR A 134 -5.23 -27.01 -15.06
N THR A 135 -5.42 -27.98 -15.95
CA THR A 135 -4.33 -28.57 -16.73
C THR A 135 -4.19 -27.84 -18.05
N ASP A 136 -3.02 -27.88 -18.68
CA ASP A 136 -2.81 -27.26 -20.00
C ASP A 136 -3.81 -27.78 -21.05
N ALA A 137 -4.14 -29.08 -20.99
CA ALA A 137 -5.15 -29.70 -21.85
C ALA A 137 -6.58 -29.23 -21.55
N GLY A 138 -6.84 -28.72 -20.34
CA GLY A 138 -8.12 -28.15 -19.92
C GLY A 138 -8.29 -26.67 -20.28
N VAL A 139 -7.26 -26.01 -20.81
CA VAL A 139 -7.34 -24.61 -21.24
C VAL A 139 -8.15 -24.53 -22.54
N ILE A 140 -9.19 -23.70 -22.56
CA ILE A 140 -10.05 -23.48 -23.71
C ILE A 140 -9.75 -22.10 -24.31
N ASN A 141 -9.48 -22.04 -25.61
CA ASN A 141 -9.26 -20.78 -26.31
C ASN A 141 -10.57 -20.01 -26.47
N ASP A 142 -10.50 -18.70 -26.24
CA ASP A 142 -11.53 -17.76 -26.67
C ASP A 142 -11.58 -17.70 -28.21
N ARG A 143 -12.78 -17.77 -28.78
CA ARG A 143 -13.00 -17.78 -30.24
C ARG A 143 -13.44 -16.43 -30.79
N GLU A 144 -13.79 -15.49 -29.92
CA GLU A 144 -14.28 -14.16 -30.27
C GLU A 144 -13.21 -13.10 -30.01
N LEU A 145 -12.39 -13.30 -28.99
CA LEU A 145 -11.35 -12.37 -28.57
C LEU A 145 -9.96 -12.89 -28.94
N THR A 146 -9.16 -11.99 -29.52
CA THR A 146 -7.73 -12.27 -29.74
C THR A 146 -6.95 -12.10 -28.43
N HIS A 147 -5.77 -12.71 -28.36
CA HIS A 147 -4.86 -12.55 -27.21
C HIS A 147 -4.43 -11.08 -26.97
N MET A 148 -4.62 -10.20 -27.95
CA MET A 148 -4.38 -8.76 -27.79
C MET A 148 -5.21 -8.15 -26.65
N VAL A 149 -6.40 -8.69 -26.34
CA VAL A 149 -7.23 -8.20 -25.23
C VAL A 149 -6.50 -8.34 -23.90
N THR A 150 -5.87 -9.49 -23.65
CA THR A 150 -5.09 -9.73 -22.43
C THR A 150 -3.88 -8.80 -22.33
N LEU A 151 -3.13 -8.65 -23.43
CA LEU A 151 -1.94 -7.80 -23.46
C LEU A 151 -2.28 -6.32 -23.28
N PHE A 152 -3.33 -5.85 -23.97
CA PHE A 152 -3.80 -4.49 -23.83
C PHE A 152 -4.33 -4.24 -22.40
N GLY A 153 -5.00 -5.21 -21.79
CA GLY A 153 -5.41 -5.15 -20.38
C GLY A 153 -4.23 -4.89 -19.45
N GLN A 154 -3.15 -5.68 -19.57
CA GLN A 154 -1.93 -5.48 -18.77
C GLN A 154 -1.27 -4.12 -19.04
N TRP A 155 -1.21 -3.70 -20.31
CA TRP A 155 -0.64 -2.41 -20.67
C TRP A 155 -1.39 -1.23 -20.03
N ASN A 156 -2.73 -1.27 -20.01
CA ASN A 156 -3.53 -0.26 -19.33
C ASN A 156 -3.37 -0.32 -17.81
N ASP A 157 -3.35 -1.53 -17.22
CA ASP A 157 -3.14 -1.70 -15.78
C ASP A 157 -1.83 -1.04 -15.33
N HIS A 158 -0.74 -1.28 -16.08
CA HIS A 158 0.58 -0.72 -15.79
C HIS A 158 0.71 0.80 -16.02
N ASP A 159 -0.15 1.42 -16.85
CA ASP A 159 -0.22 2.88 -16.99
C ASP A 159 -1.01 3.52 -15.83
N LEU A 160 -2.01 2.81 -15.30
CA LEU A 160 -2.92 3.33 -14.29
C LEU A 160 -2.44 3.10 -12.86
N THR A 161 -1.88 1.94 -12.55
CA THR A 161 -1.56 1.56 -11.18
C THR A 161 -0.27 0.78 -11.03
N PHE A 162 0.37 0.95 -9.88
CA PHE A 162 1.47 0.11 -9.44
C PHE A 162 1.54 0.15 -7.90
N THR A 163 1.57 -1.00 -7.25
CA THR A 163 1.73 -1.11 -5.79
C THR A 163 3.14 -1.63 -5.49
N PRO A 164 4.10 -0.77 -5.09
CA PRO A 164 5.42 -1.23 -4.75
C PRO A 164 5.39 -2.09 -3.48
N PHE A 165 6.21 -3.12 -3.44
CA PHE A 165 6.48 -3.88 -2.22
C PHE A 165 7.43 -3.11 -1.30
N SER A 166 7.50 -3.51 -0.02
CA SER A 166 8.53 -3.01 0.89
C SER A 166 9.91 -3.27 0.27
N PRO A 167 10.82 -2.28 0.23
CA PRO A 167 12.19 -2.49 -0.20
C PRO A 167 13.00 -3.33 0.81
N SER A 168 12.44 -3.69 1.96
CA SER A 168 13.11 -4.54 2.94
C SER A 168 12.98 -6.01 2.57
N ILE A 169 14.12 -6.69 2.41
CA ILE A 169 14.19 -8.14 2.12
C ILE A 169 13.99 -8.98 3.41
N SER A 170 14.27 -8.38 4.57
CA SER A 170 14.01 -8.98 5.88
C SER A 170 12.88 -8.26 6.60
N SER A 171 12.04 -9.00 7.31
CA SER A 171 11.04 -8.40 8.18
C SER A 171 11.71 -7.57 9.29
N TYR A 172 11.14 -6.40 9.58
CA TYR A 172 11.63 -5.55 10.68
C TYR A 172 11.33 -6.12 12.07
N SER A 173 10.36 -7.03 12.19
CA SER A 173 9.92 -7.58 13.48
C SER A 173 10.76 -8.75 13.96
N ASN A 174 11.14 -9.66 13.06
CA ASN A 174 11.83 -10.90 13.42
C ASN A 174 12.96 -11.30 12.47
N GLY A 175 13.34 -10.43 11.52
CA GLY A 175 14.48 -10.63 10.64
C GLY A 175 14.31 -11.75 9.60
N ILE A 176 13.10 -12.31 9.47
CA ILE A 176 12.79 -13.34 8.49
C ILE A 176 13.04 -12.78 7.08
N ASN A 177 13.85 -13.49 6.30
CA ASN A 177 14.07 -13.17 4.91
C ASN A 177 12.90 -13.67 4.08
N CYS A 178 12.19 -12.75 3.43
CA CYS A 178 10.97 -13.04 2.68
C CYS A 178 11.19 -13.99 1.50
N ASP A 179 12.37 -13.97 0.88
CA ASP A 179 12.71 -14.81 -0.29
C ASP A 179 12.94 -16.27 0.08
N SER A 180 13.40 -16.54 1.32
CA SER A 180 13.70 -17.91 1.78
C SER A 180 12.62 -18.52 2.66
N SER A 181 11.53 -17.79 2.92
CA SER A 181 10.44 -18.20 3.82
C SER A 181 9.15 -18.64 3.12
N MET A 182 9.17 -18.82 1.79
CA MET A 182 8.05 -19.35 1.01
C MET A 182 8.14 -20.87 0.79
#